data_AF-A0A179BB08-F1
#
_entry.id   AF-A0A179BB08-F1
#
_cell.length_a   1.000
_cell.length_b   1.000
_cell.length_c   1.000
_cell.angle_alpha   90.00
_cell.angle_beta   90.00
_cell.angle_gamma   90.00
#
_symmetry.space_group_name_H-M   'P 1'
#
loop_
_entity.id
_entity.type
_entity.pdbx_description
1 polymer ?
#
loop_
_entity_poly.entity_id
_entity_poly.type
_entity_poly.pdbx_seq_one_letter_code
_entity_poly.pdbx_strand_id
1 'polypeptide(L)'
;MIAQPYQLYVERKDRAKNMARYYAMSIDANLFGELCLTRRWGRIGTKGQTLIHHFEREQDAVSLFLELTRQKRARGYRTRSAATRESDSCAPSTGIELEAIT
;
A
#
# COMPACT_ATOMS: atom_id res chain seq x y z
N MET A 1 -18.78 0.96 16.08
CA MET A 1 -18.76 1.07 14.61
C MET A 1 -17.64 2.04 14.27
N ILE A 2 -16.68 1.66 13.42
CA ILE A 2 -15.56 2.55 13.07
C ILE A 2 -16.11 3.73 12.28
N ALA A 3 -15.83 4.96 12.71
CA ALA A 3 -16.41 6.15 12.10
C ALA A 3 -15.82 6.46 10.71
N GLN A 4 -14.58 6.02 10.45
CA GLN A 4 -13.85 6.30 9.21
C GLN A 4 -13.03 5.08 8.78
N PRO A 5 -12.93 4.79 7.46
CA PRO A 5 -12.05 3.74 6.97
C PRO A 5 -10.59 4.20 7.11
N TYR A 6 -9.89 3.74 8.16
CA TYR A 6 -8.47 4.03 8.36
C TYR A 6 -7.62 3.10 7.49
N GLN A 7 -7.25 3.55 6.29
CA GLN A 7 -6.38 2.80 5.38
C GLN A 7 -5.21 3.67 4.93
N LEU A 8 -4.00 3.12 5.01
CA LEU A 8 -2.79 3.80 4.57
C LEU A 8 -1.88 2.83 3.81
N TYR A 9 -1.41 3.27 2.66
CA TYR A 9 -0.37 2.59 1.90
C TYR A 9 0.76 3.58 1.61
N VAL A 10 1.98 3.22 2.02
CA VAL A 10 3.18 4.03 1.82
C VAL A 10 4.32 3.19 1.28
N GLU A 11 5.12 3.79 0.42
CA GLU A 11 6.25 3.15 -0.23
C GLU A 11 7.55 3.85 0.18
N ARG A 12 8.65 3.10 0.16
CA ARG A 12 10.00 3.64 0.22
C ARG A 12 10.79 3.07 -0.95
N LYS A 13 11.17 3.95 -1.87
CA LYS A 13 11.96 3.63 -3.06
C LYS A 13 13.29 4.38 -3.00
N ASP A 14 14.38 3.65 -3.16
CA ASP A 14 15.74 4.19 -3.29
C ASP A 14 16.49 3.31 -4.29
N ARG A 15 16.69 3.84 -5.50
CA ARG A 15 17.32 3.11 -6.61
C ARG A 15 18.80 2.84 -6.33
N ALA A 16 19.50 3.80 -5.72
CA ALA A 16 20.92 3.67 -5.42
C ALA A 16 21.20 2.52 -4.44
N LYS A 17 20.22 2.19 -3.58
CA LYS A 17 20.31 1.11 -2.59
C LYS A 17 19.51 -0.15 -2.96
N ASN A 18 19.02 -0.25 -4.20
CA ASN A 18 18.13 -1.34 -4.65
C ASN A 18 16.97 -1.61 -3.66
N MET A 19 16.38 -0.53 -3.14
CA MET A 19 15.38 -0.58 -2.09
C MET A 19 14.01 -0.23 -2.65
N ALA A 20 13.10 -1.21 -2.65
CA ALA A 20 11.71 -1.02 -3.05
C ALA A 20 10.83 -1.74 -2.03
N ARG A 21 10.40 -1.03 -0.98
CA ARG A 21 9.60 -1.60 0.11
C ARG A 21 8.26 -0.89 0.22
N TYR A 22 7.23 -1.64 0.60
CA TYR A 22 5.93 -1.09 0.95
C TYR A 22 5.61 -1.32 2.43
N TYR A 23 4.73 -0.48 2.94
CA TYR A 23 4.11 -0.63 4.24
C TYR A 23 2.65 -0.22 4.11
N ALA A 24 1.74 -1.12 4.47
CA ALA A 24 0.30 -0.90 4.43
C ALA A 24 -0.29 -1.15 5.82
N MET A 25 -1.29 -0.34 6.19
CA MET A 25 -2.03 -0.49 7.44
C MET A 25 -3.52 -0.28 7.17
N SER A 26 -4.35 -1.08 7.82
CA SER A 26 -5.80 -0.87 7.87
C SER A 26 -6.33 -1.14 9.27
N ILE A 27 -7.28 -0.32 9.74
CA ILE A 27 -8.09 -0.64 10.91
C ILE A 27 -9.43 -1.15 10.40
N ASP A 28 -9.76 -2.38 10.76
CA ASP A 28 -10.97 -3.07 10.37
C ASP A 28 -11.65 -3.67 11.61
N ALA A 29 -12.97 -3.73 11.63
CA ALA A 29 -13.70 -4.46 12.65
C ALA A 29 -13.84 -5.93 12.20
N ASN A 30 -13.57 -6.88 13.08
CA ASN A 30 -13.78 -8.29 12.80
C ASN A 30 -15.28 -8.65 12.90
N LEU A 31 -15.62 -9.89 12.52
CA LEU A 31 -16.99 -10.40 12.55
C LEU A 31 -17.61 -10.42 13.96
N PHE A 32 -16.78 -10.38 15.00
CA PHE A 32 -17.18 -10.35 16.41
C PHE A 32 -17.28 -8.92 16.96
N GLY A 33 -17.03 -7.90 16.14
CA GLY A 33 -17.06 -6.49 16.54
C GLY A 33 -15.80 -5.99 17.23
N GLU A 34 -14.75 -6.80 17.35
CA GLU A 34 -13.45 -6.39 17.87
C GLU A 34 -12.67 -5.60 16.80
N LEU A 35 -11.85 -4.66 17.25
CA LEU A 35 -11.10 -3.79 16.36
C LEU A 35 -9.70 -4.35 16.11
N CYS A 36 -9.33 -4.45 14.83
CA CYS A 36 -8.08 -5.04 14.41
C CYS A 36 -7.28 -4.06 13.55
N LEU A 37 -6.04 -3.79 13.93
CA LEU A 37 -5.07 -3.11 13.07
C LEU A 37 -4.27 -4.16 12.30
N THR A 38 -4.52 -4.27 11.01
CA THR A 38 -3.75 -5.11 10.10
C THR A 38 -2.59 -4.32 9.52
N ARG A 39 -1.37 -4.82 9.72
CA ARG A 39 -0.13 -4.26 9.19
C ARG A 39 0.45 -5.22 8.17
N ARG A 40 0.79 -4.73 6.98
CA ARG A 40 1.44 -5.49 5.90
C ARG A 40 2.71 -4.80 5.46
N TRP A 41 3.79 -5.53 5.24
CA TRP A 41 5.04 -4.94 4.75
C TRP A 41 5.88 -5.94 3.99
N GLY A 42 6.67 -5.44 3.04
CA GLY A 42 7.50 -6.31 2.24
C GLY A 42 8.23 -5.55 1.15
N ARG A 43 8.85 -6.32 0.25
CA ARG A 43 9.38 -5.79 -1.00
C ARG A 43 8.20 -5.59 -1.97
N ILE A 44 8.23 -4.51 -2.76
CA ILE A 44 7.17 -4.25 -3.74
C ILE A 44 7.15 -5.40 -4.75
N GLY A 45 5.96 -5.93 -5.05
CA GLY A 45 5.76 -7.09 -5.93
C GLY A 45 5.82 -8.45 -5.23
N THR A 46 5.99 -8.51 -3.91
CA THR A 46 5.96 -9.78 -3.16
C THR A 46 4.84 -9.82 -2.11
N LYS A 47 4.47 -11.03 -1.67
CA LYS A 47 3.45 -11.24 -0.62
C LYS A 47 3.79 -10.52 0.69
N GLY A 48 5.08 -10.37 1.01
CA GLY A 48 5.52 -9.70 2.24
C GLY A 48 5.16 -10.47 3.51
N GLN A 49 5.01 -9.73 4.60
CA GLN A 49 4.63 -10.20 5.93
C GLN A 49 3.40 -9.43 6.39
N THR A 50 2.60 -10.08 7.23
CA THR A 50 1.39 -9.51 7.82
C THR A 50 1.42 -9.70 9.33
N LEU A 51 0.96 -8.71 10.08
CA LEU A 51 0.75 -8.78 11.52
C LEU A 51 -0.55 -8.07 11.88
N ILE A 52 -1.34 -8.71 12.72
CA ILE A 52 -2.64 -8.20 13.17
C ILE A 52 -2.52 -7.88 14.66
N HIS A 53 -3.01 -6.70 15.06
CA HIS A 53 -3.13 -6.29 16.46
C HIS A 53 -4.60 -6.16 16.80
N HIS A 54 -5.02 -6.78 17.89
CA HIS A 54 -6.39 -6.74 18.38
C HIS A 54 -6.53 -5.66 19.47
N PHE A 55 -7.64 -4.95 19.45
CA PHE A 55 -7.96 -3.87 20.37
C PHE A 55 -9.40 -3.96 20.84
N GLU A 56 -9.61 -3.66 22.11
CA GLU A 56 -10.95 -3.49 22.69
C GLU A 56 -11.54 -2.11 22.33
N ARG A 57 -10.68 -1.10 22.15
CA ARG A 57 -11.09 0.30 21.94
C ARG A 57 -10.54 0.87 20.64
N GLU A 58 -11.36 1.65 19.95
CA GLU A 58 -10.97 2.33 18.71
C GLU A 58 -9.84 3.33 18.93
N GLN A 59 -9.85 4.02 20.07
CA GLN A 59 -8.85 5.05 20.38
C GLN A 59 -7.43 4.46 20.44
N ASP A 60 -7.28 3.23 20.93
CA ASP A 60 -5.98 2.56 21.04
C ASP A 60 -5.47 2.14 19.66
N ALA A 61 -6.37 1.58 18.83
CA ALA A 61 -6.05 1.22 17.45
C ALA A 61 -5.62 2.45 16.62
N VAL A 62 -6.34 3.57 16.76
CA VAL A 62 -6.03 4.84 16.08
C VAL A 62 -4.72 5.43 16.60
N SER A 63 -4.48 5.39 17.91
CA SER A 63 -3.24 5.88 18.51
C SER A 63 -2.02 5.14 17.94
N LEU A 64 -2.06 3.81 17.91
CA LEU A 64 -0.98 3.01 17.32
C LEU A 64 -0.82 3.26 15.81
N PHE A 65 -1.94 3.38 15.08
CA PHE A 65 -1.92 3.71 13.65
C PHE A 65 -1.21 5.04 13.38
N LEU A 66 -1.51 6.08 14.15
CA LEU A 66 -0.90 7.40 14.02
C LEU A 66 0.58 7.38 14.41
N GLU A 67 0.93 6.67 15.48
CA GLU A 67 2.33 6.50 15.92
C GLU A 67 3.17 5.81 14.83
N LEU A 68 2.69 4.67 14.31
CA LEU A 68 3.35 3.96 13.22
C LEU A 68 3.45 4.83 11.97
N THR A 69 2.41 5.60 11.64
CA THR A 69 2.43 6.52 10.51
C THR A 69 3.55 7.56 10.65
N ARG A 70 3.67 8.19 11.81
CA ARG A 70 4.75 9.17 12.09
C ARG A 70 6.12 8.50 12.00
N GLN A 71 6.28 7.33 12.61
CA GLN A 71 7.54 6.59 12.60
C GLN A 71 7.96 6.20 11.17
N LYS A 72 7.04 5.74 10.32
CA LYS A 72 7.34 5.37 8.93
C LYS A 72 7.63 6.60 8.06
N ARG A 73 6.91 7.70 8.27
CA ARG A 73 7.23 8.98 7.60
C ARG A 73 8.65 9.46 7.92
N ALA A 74 9.06 9.38 9.20
CA ALA A 74 10.42 9.73 9.61
C ALA A 74 11.49 8.82 8.94
N ARG A 75 11.17 7.53 8.73
CA ARG A 75 12.04 6.57 8.02
C ARG A 75 12.07 6.75 6.49
N GLY A 76 11.41 7.77 5.95
CA GLY A 76 11.41 8.06 4.51
C GLY A 76 10.35 7.32 3.70
N TYR A 77 9.35 6.69 4.34
CA TYR A 77 8.17 6.20 3.62
C TYR A 77 7.29 7.39 3.21
N ARG A 78 6.72 7.32 2.00
CA ARG A 78 5.90 8.37 1.39
C ARG A 78 4.65 7.75 0.77
N THR A 79 3.55 8.50 0.75
CA THR A 79 2.35 8.12 0.00
C THR A 79 2.67 8.15 -1.49
N ARG A 80 2.08 7.23 -2.26
CA ARG A 80 2.15 7.29 -3.72
C ARG A 80 1.40 8.55 -4.14
N SER A 81 2.08 9.51 -4.76
CA SER A 81 1.37 10.60 -5.43
C SER A 81 0.61 10.00 -6.62
N ALA A 82 -0.64 10.40 -6.81
CA ALA A 82 -1.48 9.89 -7.90
C ALA A 82 -0.96 10.29 -9.30
N ALA A 83 0.10 11.12 -9.38
CA ALA A 83 0.62 11.73 -10.60
C ALA A 83 1.49 10.81 -11.49
N THR A 84 1.57 9.51 -11.22
CA THR A 84 2.30 8.55 -12.07
C THR A 84 1.39 7.38 -12.43
N ARG A 85 0.40 7.64 -13.29
CA ARG A 85 -0.44 6.62 -13.93
C ARG A 85 -0.29 6.55 -15.45
N GLU A 86 0.57 7.36 -16.06
CA GLU A 86 0.88 7.26 -17.49
C GLU A 86 2.34 6.87 -17.67
N SER A 87 2.62 6.01 -18.65
CA SER A 87 3.95 5.58 -19.14
C SER A 87 4.48 4.18 -18.76
N ASP A 88 3.61 3.18 -18.55
CA ASP A 88 4.02 1.77 -18.70
C ASP A 88 3.00 1.03 -19.59
N SER A 89 2.83 1.50 -20.82
CA SER A 89 2.25 0.71 -21.92
C SER A 89 3.30 0.59 -23.03
N CYS A 90 4.31 -0.25 -22.80
CA CYS A 90 5.13 -0.77 -23.89
C CYS A 90 4.48 -2.07 -24.35
N ALA A 91 3.64 -1.99 -25.38
CA ALA A 91 3.22 -3.16 -26.15
C ALA A 91 4.11 -3.24 -27.40
N PRO A 92 4.88 -4.31 -27.60
CA PRO A 92 5.37 -4.65 -28.93
C PRO A 92 4.34 -5.56 -29.58
N SER A 93 3.68 -5.09 -30.62
CA SER A 93 3.01 -5.98 -31.57
C SER A 93 3.30 -5.47 -32.98
N THR A 94 4.47 -5.86 -33.47
CA THR A 94 4.68 -6.05 -34.90
C THR A 94 3.73 -7.16 -35.35
N GLY A 95 2.82 -6.84 -36.27
CA GLY A 95 1.91 -7.78 -36.92
C GLY A 95 1.33 -7.12 -38.17
N ILE A 96 1.65 -7.69 -39.31
CA ILE A 96 1.41 -7.23 -40.68
C ILE A 96 -0.07 -7.41 -41.05
N GLU A 97 -0.65 -6.46 -41.79
CA GLU A 97 -1.61 -6.80 -42.85
C GLU A 97 -1.57 -5.70 -43.93
N LEU A 98 -0.90 -6.02 -45.04
CA LEU A 98 -0.95 -5.26 -46.28
C LEU A 98 -1.96 -5.97 -47.18
N GLU A 99 -3.22 -5.59 -47.10
CA GLU A 99 -4.24 -5.98 -48.06
C GLU A 99 -5.08 -4.75 -48.41
N ALA A 100 -5.19 -4.54 -49.73
CA ALA A 100 -6.13 -3.69 -50.45
C ALA A 100 -6.08 -2.18 -50.22
N ILE A 101 -5.63 -1.44 -51.24
CA ILE A 101 -6.49 -0.62 -52.10
C ILE A 101 -5.74 -0.31 -53.40
N THR A 102 -6.37 -0.72 -54.51
CA THR A 102 -6.10 -0.45 -55.94
C THR A 102 -4.95 -1.20 -56.61
#